data_AF-A0A842D462-F1
#
_entry.id   AF-A0A842D462-F1
#
_cell.length_a   1.000
_cell.length_b   1.000
_cell.length_c   1.000
_cell.angle_alpha   90.00
_cell.angle_beta   90.00
_cell.angle_gamma   90.00
#
_symmetry.space_group_name_H-M   'P 1'
#
loop_
_entity.id
_entity.type
_entity.pdbx_description
1 polymer ?
#
loop_
_entity_poly.entity_id
_entity_poly.type
_entity_poly.pdbx_seq_one_letter_code
_entity_poly.pdbx_strand_id
1 'polypeptide(L)' 'MMKYKFLVEQNYKHYPVGLEDINKAQNDLDIVFPQELLDLYKNVGYGFIKGSRQNINRVMDP' A
#
# COMPACT_ATOMS: atom_id res chain seq x y z
N MET A 1 18.65 0.71 -3.19
CA MET A 1 17.73 0.19 -4.22
C MET A 1 16.30 0.41 -3.71
N MET A 2 15.41 1.03 -4.49
CA MET A 2 14.03 1.29 -4.05
C MET A 2 13.25 -0.03 -3.99
N LYS A 3 12.72 -0.39 -2.81
CA LYS A 3 11.85 -1.56 -2.67
C LYS A 3 10.58 -1.36 -3.51
N TYR A 4 10.08 -2.45 -4.11
CA TYR A 4 8.86 -2.46 -4.92
C TYR A 4 8.86 -1.56 -6.17
N LYS A 5 10.03 -1.25 -6.72
CA LYS A 5 10.19 -0.45 -7.94
C LYS A 5 9.26 -0.89 -9.09
N PHE A 6 9.05 -2.20 -9.25
CA PHE A 6 8.16 -2.77 -10.27
C PHE A 6 6.68 -2.37 -10.14
N LEU A 7 6.21 -1.93 -8.96
CA LEU A 7 4.85 -1.42 -8.75
C LEU A 7 4.73 0.07 -9.06
N VAL A 8 5.82 0.82 -8.92
CA VAL A 8 5.84 2.27 -9.15
C VAL A 8 6.01 2.58 -10.64
N GLU A 9 6.79 1.78 -11.37
CA GLU A 9 7.09 2.01 -12.79
C GLU A 9 5.92 1.76 -13.74
N GLN A 10 4.84 1.11 -13.28
CA GLN A 10 3.72 0.67 -14.12
C GLN A 10 2.61 1.73 -14.32
N ASN A 11 2.87 2.99 -13.94
CA ASN A 11 1.92 4.12 -14.04
C ASN A 11 0.54 3.83 -13.39
N TYR A 12 0.54 3.02 -12.33
CA TYR A 12 -0.66 2.74 -11.53
C TYR A 12 -1.03 3.97 -10.70
N LYS A 13 -2.33 4.08 -10.38
CA LYS A 13 -2.80 5.13 -9.49
C LYS A 13 -2.59 4.67 -8.06
N HIS A 14 -1.62 5.32 -7.41
CA HIS A 14 -1.29 5.13 -6.00
C HIS A 14 -1.66 6.36 -5.20
N TYR A 15 -1.96 6.15 -3.93
CA TYR A 15 -2.26 7.18 -2.95
C TYR A 15 -1.35 6.99 -1.74
N PRO A 16 -0.71 8.05 -1.24
CA PRO A 16 0.17 7.93 -0.09
C PRO A 16 -0.64 7.54 1.15
N VAL A 17 -0.02 6.76 2.03
CA VAL A 17 -0.56 6.46 3.37
C VAL A 17 0.19 7.30 4.38
N GLY A 18 -0.53 8.04 5.23
CA GLY A 18 0.05 8.81 6.31
C GLY A 18 0.55 7.92 7.44
N LEU A 19 1.64 8.32 8.11
CA LEU A 19 2.11 7.62 9.31
C LEU A 19 1.04 7.63 10.41
N GLU A 20 0.28 8.72 10.52
CA GLU A 20 -0.83 8.83 11.48
C GLU A 20 -1.93 7.81 11.21
N ASP A 21 -2.29 7.59 9.94
CA ASP A 21 -3.30 6.61 9.54
C ASP A 21 -2.83 5.18 9.87
N ILE A 22 -1.56 4.85 9.61
CA ILE A 22 -0.96 3.56 9.97
C ILE A 22 -1.00 3.35 11.48
N ASN A 23 -0.58 4.36 12.25
CA ASN A 23 -0.56 4.27 13.71
C ASN A 23 -1.97 4.12 14.28
N LYS A 24 -2.93 4.86 13.73
CA LYS A 24 -4.34 4.74 14.10
C LYS A 24 -4.87 3.34 13.80
N ALA A 25 -4.66 2.82 12.60
CA ALA A 25 -5.12 1.49 12.21
C ALA A 25 -4.52 0.37 13.10
N GLN A 26 -3.22 0.44 13.40
CA GLN A 26 -2.57 -0.50 14.32
C GLN A 26 -3.20 -0.47 15.72
N ASN A 27 -3.50 0.73 16.24
CA ASN A 27 -4.14 0.88 17.55
C ASN A 27 -5.59 0.39 17.54
N ASP A 28 -6.37 0.77 16.52
CA ASP A 28 -7.77 0.39 16.39
C ASP A 28 -7.95 -1.14 16.26
N LEU A 29 -6.98 -1.81 15.61
CA LEU A 29 -6.97 -3.25 15.41
C LEU A 29 -6.23 -4.03 16.51
N ASP A 30 -5.53 -3.34 17.41
CA ASP A 30 -4.63 -3.92 18.42
C ASP A 30 -3.60 -4.91 17.82
N ILE A 31 -3.04 -4.54 16.66
CA ILE A 31 -2.00 -5.32 15.97
C ILE A 31 -0.84 -4.45 15.52
N VAL A 32 0.35 -5.05 15.50
CA VAL A 32 1.53 -4.43 14.88
C VAL A 32 1.64 -4.91 13.44
N PHE A 33 1.67 -3.97 12.50
CA PHE A 33 1.82 -4.32 11.09
C PHE A 33 3.23 -4.86 10.82
N PRO A 34 3.36 -5.91 9.99
CA PRO A 34 4.65 -6.41 9.59
C PRO A 34 5.47 -5.32 8.89
N GLN A 35 6.79 -5.32 9.10
CA GLN A 35 7.70 -4.35 8.48
C GLN A 35 7.56 -4.31 6.96
N GLU A 36 7.25 -5.44 6.33
CA GLU A 36 7.06 -5.52 4.88
C GLU A 36 5.83 -4.72 4.41
N LEU A 37 4.75 -4.72 5.20
CA LEU A 37 3.56 -3.94 4.91
C LEU A 37 3.81 -2.44 5.12
N LEU A 38 4.54 -2.08 6.19
CA LEU A 38 4.96 -0.69 6.42
C LEU A 38 5.84 -0.17 5.28
N ASP A 39 6.77 -0.99 4.80
CA ASP A 39 7.62 -0.65 3.65
C ASP A 39 6.80 -0.50 2.38
N LEU A 40 5.74 -1.30 2.19
CA LEU A 40 4.84 -1.17 1.06
C LEU A 40 4.07 0.15 1.10
N TYR A 41 3.42 0.47 2.22
CA TYR A 41 2.69 1.72 2.39
C TYR A 41 3.59 2.96 2.26
N LYS A 42 4.83 2.88 2.77
CA LYS A 42 5.79 3.98 2.68
C LYS A 42 6.34 4.20 1.27
N ASN A 43 6.64 3.13 0.53
CA ASN A 43 7.32 3.23 -0.77
C ASN A 43 6.36 3.23 -1.96
N VAL A 44 5.13 2.73 -1.76
CA VAL A 44 4.10 2.59 -2.81
C VAL A 44 2.82 3.31 -2.40
N GLY A 45 2.34 3.08 -1.18
CA GLY A 45 1.02 3.54 -0.73
C GLY A 45 -0.07 2.48 -0.98
N TYR A 46 -1.31 2.92 -1.17
CA TYR A 46 -2.44 2.06 -1.53
C TYR A 46 -2.99 2.46 -2.91
N GLY A 47 -3.72 1.57 -3.57
CA GLY A 47 -4.26 1.90 -4.89
C GLY A 47 -4.68 0.72 -5.74
N PHE A 48 -4.84 1.00 -7.03
CA PHE A 48 -5.32 0.03 -8.01
C PHE A 48 -4.19 -0.40 -8.94
N ILE A 49 -3.86 -1.68 -8.88
CA ILE A 49 -3.03 -2.31 -9.90
C ILE A 49 -3.94 -2.53 -11.11
N LYS A 50 -3.56 -2.00 -12.27
CA LYS A 50 -4.36 -2.12 -13.49
C LYS A 50 -4.29 -3.57 -14.00
N GLY A 51 -5.22 -4.41 -13.57
CA GLY A 51 -5.41 -5.76 -14.11
C GLY A 51 -6.05 -5.71 -15.51
N SER A 52 -5.91 -6.80 -16.27
CA SER A 52 -6.68 -6.97 -17.51
C SER A 52 -8.17 -6.80 -17.20
N ARG A 53 -8.88 -6.17 -18.15
CA ARG A 53 -10.29 -5.74 -18.06
C ARG A 53 -11.10 -6.76 -17.26
N GLN A 54 -11.47 -6.43 -16.02
CA GLN A 54 -12.35 -7.15 -15.07
C GLN A 54 -11.73 -7.49 -13.69
N ASN A 55 -10.40 -7.42 -13.51
CA ASN A 55 -9.80 -7.65 -12.19
C ASN A 55 -9.51 -6.33 -11.45
N ILE A 56 -10.42 -5.92 -10.57
CA ILE A 56 -10.17 -4.84 -9.61
C ILE A 56 -9.34 -5.41 -8.46
N ASN A 57 -8.04 -5.60 -8.69
CA ASN A 57 -7.12 -5.92 -7.61
C ASN A 57 -6.88 -4.65 -6.79
N ARG A 58 -7.63 -4.49 -5.70
CA ARG A 58 -7.36 -3.49 -4.67
C ARG A 58 -6.13 -3.93 -3.89
N VAL A 59 -5.08 -3.12 -3.88
CA VAL A 59 -4.10 -3.20 -2.78
C VAL A 59 -4.86 -2.67 -1.57
N MET A 60 -5.15 -3.55 -0.61
CA MET A 60 -6.04 -3.24 0.51
C MET A 60 -5.58 -1.97 1.22
N ASP A 61 -6.55 -1.06 1.37
CA ASP A 61 -6.47 0.14 2.20
C ASP A 61 -6.28 -0.30 3.66
N PRO A 62 -5.40 0.32 4.47
CA PRO A 62 -5.26 0.01 5.88
C PRO A 62 -6.54 0.27 6.70
#